data_AF-A0A938RYH9-F1
#
_entry.id   AF-A0A938RYH9-F1
#
_cell.length_a   1.000
_cell.length_b   1.000
_cell.length_c   1.000
_cell.angle_alpha   90.00
_cell.angle_beta   90.00
_cell.angle_gamma   90.00
#
_symmetry.space_group_name_H-M   'P 1'
#
loop_
_entity.id
_entity.type
_entity.pdbx_description
1 polymer ?
#
loop_
_entity_poly.entity_id
_entity_poly.type
_entity_poly.pdbx_seq_one_letter_code
_entity_poly.pdbx_strand_id
1 'polypeptide(L)'
;SYDHGAALHGVAVSPDGQYVCIGGEGSVVDGNELRMLAFDGSVLASLPAAVFDHGASVYSVAWSPDGKYVFMSGGEGTGGYEIRALAFEAVSTTFAEVGAFDCGPNTIVYAVATPEPATLSLLALGGLGAVVRRRRG
;
A
#
# COMPACT_ATOMS: atom_id res chain seq x y z
N SER A 1 18.47 11.85 -1.19
CA SER A 1 17.08 12.06 -0.74
C SER A 1 16.16 11.94 -1.95
N TYR A 2 14.92 11.50 -1.75
CA TYR A 2 13.87 11.47 -2.77
C TYR A 2 12.84 12.55 -2.42
N ASP A 3 12.35 13.30 -3.41
CA ASP A 3 11.30 14.33 -3.24
C ASP A 3 10.02 13.88 -3.95
N HIS A 4 8.96 13.65 -3.17
CA HIS A 4 7.63 13.26 -3.66
C HIS A 4 6.79 14.48 -4.09
N GLY A 5 7.16 15.68 -3.63
CA GLY A 5 6.45 16.92 -3.93
C GLY A 5 5.10 17.08 -3.22
N ALA A 6 4.73 16.19 -2.30
CA ALA A 6 3.53 16.25 -1.47
C ALA A 6 3.76 15.60 -0.10
N ALA A 7 2.82 15.75 0.84
CA ALA A 7 2.92 15.15 2.16
C ALA A 7 2.92 13.62 2.06
N LEU A 8 3.85 12.97 2.76
CA LEU A 8 3.90 11.51 2.89
C LEU A 8 3.37 11.10 4.27
N HIS A 9 2.58 10.03 4.29
CA HIS A 9 1.99 9.50 5.52
C HIS A 9 2.43 8.05 5.79
N GLY A 10 2.64 7.26 4.73
CA GLY A 10 3.02 5.85 4.81
C GLY A 10 4.32 5.56 4.08
N VAL A 11 5.12 4.65 4.65
CA VAL A 11 6.31 4.06 4.01
C VAL A 11 6.43 2.59 4.38
N ALA A 12 6.75 1.75 3.41
CA ALA A 12 6.99 0.32 3.64
C ALA A 12 8.10 -0.20 2.71
N VAL A 13 9.02 -0.98 3.28
CA VAL A 13 10.09 -1.64 2.53
C VAL A 13 9.63 -3.05 2.15
N SER A 14 9.94 -3.49 0.93
CA SER A 14 9.65 -4.85 0.47
C SER A 14 10.43 -5.90 1.29
N PRO A 15 9.95 -7.15 1.36
CA PRO A 15 10.62 -8.21 2.12
C PRO A 15 12.05 -8.52 1.64
N ASP A 16 12.33 -8.34 0.36
CA ASP A 16 13.66 -8.51 -0.25
C ASP A 16 14.57 -7.27 -0.09
N GLY A 17 14.04 -6.18 0.47
CA GLY A 17 14.73 -4.92 0.65
C GLY A 17 15.02 -4.14 -0.64
N GLN A 18 14.56 -4.61 -1.80
CA GLN A 18 14.87 -3.99 -3.10
C GLN A 18 13.92 -2.84 -3.46
N TYR A 19 12.81 -2.69 -2.76
CA TYR A 19 11.77 -1.72 -3.07
C TYR A 19 11.28 -0.99 -1.82
N VAL A 20 10.95 0.29 -2.00
CA VAL A 20 10.32 1.12 -0.98
C VAL A 20 9.04 1.70 -1.57
N CYS A 21 7.92 1.37 -0.95
CA CYS A 21 6.63 1.92 -1.30
C CYS A 21 6.33 3.11 -0.38
N ILE A 22 5.95 4.23 -0.96
CA ILE A 22 5.56 5.45 -0.25
C ILE A 22 4.12 5.79 -0.60
N GLY A 23 3.36 6.26 0.38
CA GLY A 23 1.97 6.65 0.27
C GLY A 23 1.72 7.99 0.96
N GLY A 24 0.93 8.86 0.33
CA GLY A 24 0.60 10.16 0.91
C GLY A 24 -0.50 10.88 0.17
N GLU A 25 -0.39 12.20 0.10
CA GLU A 25 -1.20 13.03 -0.79
C GLU A 25 -0.74 12.87 -2.26
N GLY A 26 -1.63 13.23 -3.19
CA GLY A 26 -1.37 13.15 -4.62
C GLY A 26 -0.15 14.01 -4.98
N SER A 27 0.83 13.39 -5.64
CA SER A 27 2.05 14.10 -6.05
C SER A 27 1.74 15.25 -6.99
N VAL A 28 2.45 16.38 -6.87
CA VAL A 28 2.33 17.50 -7.82
C VAL A 28 2.78 17.15 -9.25
N VAL A 29 3.47 16.01 -9.42
CA VAL A 29 4.00 15.59 -10.73
C VAL A 29 2.95 14.89 -11.58
N ASP A 30 2.18 13.97 -10.98
CA ASP A 30 1.26 13.08 -11.71
C ASP A 30 -0.04 12.81 -10.96
N GLY A 31 -0.25 13.41 -9.79
CA GLY A 31 -1.45 13.25 -8.97
C GLY A 31 -1.51 11.95 -8.17
N ASN A 32 -0.56 11.01 -8.35
CA ASN A 32 -0.65 9.70 -7.71
C ASN A 32 -0.23 9.77 -6.24
N GLU A 33 -0.96 9.08 -5.39
CA GLU A 33 -0.72 9.03 -3.94
C GLU A 33 0.26 7.93 -3.54
N LEU A 34 0.29 6.82 -4.29
CA LEU A 34 1.19 5.71 -4.03
C LEU A 34 2.29 5.65 -5.10
N ARG A 35 3.53 5.45 -4.68
CA ARG A 35 4.68 5.27 -5.58
C ARG A 35 5.63 4.20 -5.06
N MET A 36 6.22 3.45 -5.98
CA MET A 36 7.35 2.57 -5.72
C MET A 36 8.68 3.22 -6.09
N LEU A 37 9.66 3.00 -5.22
CA LEU A 37 11.07 3.32 -5.45
C LEU A 37 11.87 2.01 -5.43
N ALA A 38 12.84 1.88 -6.31
CA ALA A 38 13.88 0.86 -6.19
C ALA A 38 14.94 1.33 -5.18
N PHE A 39 15.50 0.39 -4.42
CA PHE A 39 16.55 0.63 -3.44
C PHE A 39 17.67 -0.40 -3.60
N ASP A 40 18.89 0.08 -3.82
CA ASP A 40 20.08 -0.77 -3.98
C ASP A 40 20.95 -0.85 -2.72
N GLY A 41 20.46 -0.33 -1.59
CA GLY A 41 21.22 -0.16 -0.35
C GLY A 41 21.85 1.23 -0.19
N SER A 42 21.86 2.06 -1.23
CA SER A 42 22.50 3.38 -1.23
C SER A 42 21.62 4.49 -1.80
N VAL A 43 20.85 4.21 -2.85
CA VAL A 43 20.06 5.21 -3.59
C VAL A 43 18.62 4.74 -3.74
N LEU A 44 17.69 5.69 -3.63
CA LEU A 44 16.29 5.52 -4.00
C LEU A 44 16.08 6.03 -5.43
N ALA A 45 15.57 5.16 -6.30
CA ALA A 45 15.26 5.49 -7.69
C ALA A 45 13.77 5.34 -7.95
N SER A 46 13.13 6.36 -8.54
CA SER A 46 11.70 6.28 -8.88
C SER A 46 11.43 5.21 -9.93
N LEU A 47 10.32 4.48 -9.78
CA LEU A 47 9.78 3.56 -10.77
C LEU A 47 8.50 4.17 -11.36
N PRO A 48 8.57 4.87 -12.51
CA PRO A 48 7.45 5.66 -13.02
C PRO A 48 6.20 4.85 -13.38
N ALA A 49 6.35 3.56 -13.68
CA ALA A 49 5.24 2.66 -13.98
C ALA A 49 4.58 2.07 -12.72
N ALA A 50 5.23 2.20 -11.56
CA ALA A 50 4.72 1.73 -10.27
C ALA A 50 4.20 2.92 -9.46
N VAL A 51 3.18 3.56 -10.01
CA VAL A 51 2.36 4.57 -9.35
C VAL A 51 0.92 4.09 -9.31
N PHE A 52 0.16 4.56 -8.33
CA PHE A 52 -1.24 4.22 -8.22
C PHE A 52 -2.05 5.42 -7.72
N ASP A 53 -3.11 5.73 -8.46
CA ASP A 53 -4.13 6.72 -8.13
C ASP A 53 -5.15 6.07 -7.19
N HIS A 54 -5.09 6.44 -5.92
CA HIS A 54 -6.04 5.99 -4.92
C HIS A 54 -7.33 6.81 -4.98
N GLY A 55 -7.29 8.03 -5.53
CA GLY A 55 -8.38 9.00 -5.55
C GLY A 55 -8.57 9.78 -4.24
N ALA A 56 -7.75 9.49 -3.22
CA ALA A 56 -7.72 10.18 -1.93
C ALA A 56 -6.38 9.91 -1.22
N SER A 57 -6.04 10.74 -0.23
CA SER A 57 -4.81 10.60 0.55
C SER A 57 -4.63 9.20 1.12
N VAL A 58 -3.44 8.62 0.91
CA VAL A 58 -3.02 7.33 1.46
C VAL A 58 -2.37 7.57 2.81
N TYR A 59 -2.92 6.97 3.87
CA TYR A 59 -2.41 7.13 5.23
C TYR A 59 -1.47 6.02 5.68
N SER A 60 -1.60 4.82 5.10
CA SER A 60 -0.79 3.66 5.49
C SER A 60 -0.52 2.77 4.29
N VAL A 61 0.64 2.11 4.32
CA VAL A 61 1.11 1.19 3.29
C VAL A 61 1.76 -0.03 3.96
N ALA A 62 1.54 -1.23 3.43
CA ALA A 62 2.16 -2.46 3.91
C ALA A 62 2.44 -3.45 2.77
N TRP A 63 3.52 -4.22 2.90
CA TRP A 63 3.84 -5.31 1.97
C TRP A 63 3.34 -6.66 2.48
N SER A 64 2.96 -7.54 1.56
CA SER A 64 2.90 -8.97 1.87
C SER A 64 4.32 -9.53 2.04
N PRO A 65 4.54 -10.50 2.95
CA PRO A 65 5.85 -11.12 3.17
C PRO A 65 6.40 -11.90 1.99
N ASP A 66 5.53 -12.32 1.06
CA ASP A 66 5.95 -12.94 -0.19
C ASP A 66 6.37 -11.93 -1.26
N GLY A 67 6.27 -10.62 -0.97
CA GLY A 67 6.68 -9.54 -1.86
C GLY A 67 5.79 -9.36 -3.08
N LYS A 68 4.60 -9.98 -3.12
CA LYS A 68 3.71 -9.94 -4.30
C LYS A 68 2.63 -8.88 -4.21
N TYR A 69 2.29 -8.42 -3.00
CA TYR A 69 1.17 -7.54 -2.78
C TYR A 69 1.56 -6.34 -1.93
N VAL A 70 0.95 -5.20 -2.25
CA VAL A 70 0.97 -3.98 -1.46
C VAL A 70 -0.44 -3.66 -1.02
N PHE A 71 -0.61 -3.36 0.26
CA PHE A 71 -1.86 -2.91 0.85
C PHE A 71 -1.72 -1.45 1.20
N MET A 72 -2.78 -0.70 0.97
CA MET A 72 -2.84 0.72 1.27
C MET A 72 -4.20 1.07 1.83
N SER A 73 -4.25 2.05 2.73
CA SER A 73 -5.50 2.58 3.27
C SER A 73 -5.51 4.10 3.20
N GLY A 74 -6.65 4.69 2.84
CA GLY A 74 -6.83 6.12 2.66
C GLY A 74 -8.30 6.58 2.70
N GLY A 75 -8.52 7.91 2.63
CA GLY A 75 -9.85 8.57 2.59
C GLY A 75 -9.86 9.98 3.22
N GLU A 76 -10.59 11.01 2.78
CA GLU A 76 -11.92 11.01 2.17
C GLU A 76 -12.13 12.05 1.06
N GLY A 77 -12.87 11.61 0.02
CA GLY A 77 -13.91 12.34 -0.72
C GLY A 77 -15.28 11.66 -0.48
N THR A 78 -16.25 11.76 -1.39
CA THR A 78 -17.64 11.23 -1.20
C THR A 78 -17.76 9.70 -0.98
N GLY A 79 -16.66 8.94 -1.05
CA GLY A 79 -16.62 7.48 -1.02
C GLY A 79 -16.28 6.82 0.32
N GLY A 80 -15.92 7.58 1.36
CA GLY A 80 -15.51 7.02 2.66
C GLY A 80 -14.05 6.57 2.73
N TYR A 81 -13.70 5.78 3.75
CA TYR A 81 -12.36 5.18 3.90
C TYR A 81 -12.33 3.79 3.28
N GLU A 82 -11.24 3.46 2.61
CA GLU A 82 -11.07 2.14 1.98
C GLU A 82 -9.64 1.61 2.12
N ILE A 83 -9.53 0.29 1.96
CA ILE A 83 -8.28 -0.46 1.89
C ILE A 83 -8.19 -1.06 0.49
N ARG A 84 -7.11 -0.79 -0.23
CA ARG A 84 -6.84 -1.42 -1.52
C ARG A 84 -5.66 -2.36 -1.45
N ALA A 85 -5.74 -3.41 -2.26
CA ALA A 85 -4.71 -4.41 -2.45
C ALA A 85 -4.23 -4.35 -3.91
N LEU A 86 -2.94 -4.16 -4.10
CA LEU A 86 -2.28 -4.11 -5.40
C LEU A 86 -1.34 -5.29 -5.52
N ALA A 87 -1.39 -6.03 -6.64
CA ALA A 87 -0.29 -6.90 -7.04
C ALA A 87 0.84 -6.03 -7.59
N PHE A 88 2.07 -6.31 -7.16
CA PHE A 88 3.27 -5.68 -7.70
C PHE A 88 4.03 -6.70 -8.56
N GLU A 89 4.26 -6.34 -9.82
CA GLU A 89 5.07 -7.13 -10.73
C GLU A 89 6.47 -6.52 -10.84
N ALA A 90 7.47 -7.20 -10.28
CA ALA A 90 8.84 -6.71 -10.18
C ALA A 90 9.51 -6.51 -11.54
N VAL A 91 9.17 -7.34 -12.54
CA VAL A 91 9.78 -7.28 -13.87
C VAL A 91 9.31 -6.04 -14.65
N SER A 92 8.00 -5.78 -14.67
CA SER A 92 7.43 -4.61 -15.34
C SER A 92 7.40 -3.37 -14.46
N THR A 93 7.65 -3.51 -13.15
CA THR A 93 7.52 -2.45 -12.15
C THR A 93 6.16 -1.78 -12.23
N THR A 94 5.09 -2.57 -12.20
CA THR A 94 3.71 -2.08 -12.33
C THR A 94 2.85 -2.56 -11.19
N PHE A 95 1.85 -1.75 -10.85
CA PHE A 95 0.76 -2.18 -9.97
C PHE A 95 -0.44 -2.68 -10.78
N ALA A 96 -1.16 -3.64 -10.22
CA ALA A 96 -2.48 -4.04 -10.67
C ALA A 96 -3.40 -4.18 -9.45
N GLU A 97 -4.52 -3.47 -9.41
CA GLU A 97 -5.48 -3.60 -8.31
C GLU A 97 -6.11 -5.00 -8.34
N VAL A 98 -6.10 -5.67 -7.19
CA VAL A 98 -6.65 -7.02 -7.00
C VAL A 98 -7.80 -7.06 -5.98
N GLY A 99 -8.10 -5.93 -5.33
CA GLY A 99 -9.32 -5.77 -4.54
C GLY A 99 -9.34 -4.53 -3.66
N ALA A 100 -10.54 -4.15 -3.24
CA ALA A 100 -10.82 -3.05 -2.32
C ALA A 100 -11.78 -3.48 -1.20
N PHE A 101 -11.70 -2.81 -0.05
CA PHE A 101 -12.51 -3.06 1.13
C PHE A 101 -12.87 -1.74 1.82
N ASP A 102 -14.16 -1.46 1.99
CA ASP A 102 -14.61 -0.32 2.77
C ASP A 102 -14.19 -0.49 4.24
N CYS A 103 -13.71 0.58 4.85
CA CYS A 103 -13.41 0.65 6.25
C CYS A 103 -14.04 1.91 6.88
N GLY A 104 -14.30 1.87 8.19
CA GLY A 104 -14.87 3.03 8.89
C GLY A 104 -13.83 4.12 9.14
N PRO A 105 -14.25 5.35 9.48
CA PRO A 105 -13.35 6.39 9.95
C PRO A 105 -12.54 5.87 11.15
N ASN A 106 -11.24 6.11 11.14
CA ASN A 106 -10.28 5.64 12.14
C ASN A 106 -10.06 4.11 12.18
N THR A 107 -10.31 3.39 11.09
CA THR A 107 -9.92 1.98 11.01
C THR A 107 -8.40 1.86 10.90
N ILE A 108 -7.77 1.26 11.90
CA ILE A 108 -6.36 0.86 11.81
C ILE A 108 -6.30 -0.53 11.23
N VAL A 109 -5.54 -0.71 10.15
CA VAL A 109 -5.39 -2.00 9.47
C VAL A 109 -4.01 -2.54 9.76
N TYR A 110 -3.96 -3.69 10.41
CA TYR A 110 -2.76 -4.47 10.58
C TYR A 110 -2.76 -5.60 9.55
N ALA A 111 -1.82 -5.56 8.62
CA ALA A 111 -1.49 -6.72 7.81
C ALA A 111 -0.56 -7.61 8.62
N VAL A 112 -1.03 -8.79 9.00
CA VAL A 112 -0.20 -9.85 9.58
C VAL A 112 -0.15 -10.97 8.57
N ALA A 113 1.02 -11.28 8.08
CA ALA A 113 1.20 -12.47 7.28
C ALA A 113 2.10 -13.46 7.99
N THR A 114 1.60 -14.69 8.09
CA THR A 114 2.29 -15.77 8.77
C THR A 114 3.23 -16.47 7.80
N PRO A 115 4.48 -16.78 8.22
CA PRO A 115 5.45 -17.47 7.36
C PRO A 115 4.92 -18.79 6.82
N GLU A 116 4.19 -19.57 7.64
CA GLU A 116 3.48 -20.77 7.20
C GLU A 116 2.19 -21.06 8.01
N PRO A 117 1.10 -21.48 7.33
CA PRO A 117 0.87 -21.37 5.89
C PRO A 117 0.83 -19.90 5.48
N ALA A 118 1.35 -19.55 4.30
CA ALA A 118 1.36 -18.20 3.73
C ALA A 118 -0.07 -17.63 3.70
N THR A 119 -0.44 -16.98 4.81
CA THR A 119 -1.78 -16.47 5.05
C THR A 119 -1.60 -15.02 5.38
N LEU A 120 -2.07 -14.16 4.49
CA LEU A 120 -2.27 -12.77 4.83
C LEU A 120 -3.58 -12.67 5.61
N SER A 121 -3.48 -12.19 6.84
CA SER A 121 -4.60 -11.80 7.67
C SER A 121 -4.58 -10.28 7.80
N LEU A 122 -5.68 -9.66 7.38
CA LEU A 122 -5.91 -8.24 7.69
C LEU A 122 -6.73 -8.20 8.98
N LEU A 123 -6.21 -7.48 9.97
CA LEU A 123 -6.93 -7.10 11.18
C LEU A 123 -7.28 -5.61 11.06
N ALA A 124 -8.52 -5.32 10.73
CA ALA A 124 -9.07 -3.98 10.84
C ALA A 124 -9.61 -3.77 12.27
N LEU A 125 -9.10 -2.77 12.98
CA LEU A 125 -9.62 -2.32 14.27
C LEU A 125 -10.32 -0.97 14.06
N GLY A 126 -11.65 -0.98 14.17
CA GLY A 126 -12.52 0.21 14.08
C GLY A 126 -13.75 0.07 14.98
N GLY A 127 -14.46 1.18 15.22
CA GLY A 127 -15.54 1.29 16.21
C GLY A 127 -16.77 0.39 16.00
N LEU A 128 -16.86 -0.37 14.90
CA LEU A 128 -17.96 -1.29 14.59
C LEU A 128 -17.54 -2.75 14.37
N GLY A 129 -16.34 -3.14 14.80
CA GLY A 129 -15.92 -4.54 14.86
C GLY A 129 -14.91 -4.95 13.81
N ALA A 130 -14.23 -6.08 14.07
CA ALA A 130 -13.13 -6.58 13.26
C ALA A 130 -13.63 -7.39 12.06
N VAL A 131 -13.20 -7.02 10.85
CA VAL A 131 -13.34 -7.87 9.66
C VAL A 131 -12.07 -8.67 9.50
N VAL A 132 -12.12 -9.97 9.83
CA VAL A 132 -11.05 -10.93 9.54
C VAL A 132 -11.40 -11.61 8.22
N ARG A 133 -10.81 -11.16 7.11
CA ARG A 133 -10.93 -11.90 5.84
C ARG A 133 -9.70 -12.74 5.62
N ARG A 134 -9.84 -14.05 5.87
CA ARG A 134 -8.87 -15.07 5.49
C ARG A 134 -9.09 -15.42 4.01
N ARG A 135 -8.16 -15.07 3.12
CA ARG A 135 -8.08 -15.75 1.82
C ARG A 135 -7.25 -17.02 2.00
N ARG A 136 -7.83 -18.18 1.67
CA ARG A 136 -7.08 -19.42 1.45
C ARG A 136 -6.80 -19.52 -0.05
N GLY A 137 -5.56 -19.85 -0.39
CA GLY A 137 -5.11 -20.45 -1.67
C GLY A 137 -5.71 -19.85 -2.93
#